data_AF-A0A919EWL0-F1
#
_entry.id   AF-A0A919EWL0-F1
#
_cell.length_a   1.000
_cell.length_b   1.000
_cell.length_c   1.000
_cell.angle_alpha   90.00
_cell.angle_beta   90.00
_cell.angle_gamma   90.00
#
_symmetry.space_group_name_H-M   'P 1'
#
loop_
_entity.id
_entity.type
_entity.pdbx_description
1 polymer ?
#
loop_
_entity_poly.entity_id
_entity_poly.type
_entity_poly.pdbx_seq_one_letter_code
_entity_poly.pdbx_strand_id
1 'polypeptide(L)'
;MPRGPSRQGRARPGIELNQRLTRLVERNAPQLLVPVGIGPDSAVTLLITMGDNPERLNTEASFAGLCRVSPVEYPSGRRRTRRLNYGGDRQANAALHRIVFTRLRHDPRTQAYYERRTQEGKTRREIIRCLKRYAAREVFNLVRPVSSIPAL
;
A
#
# COMPACT_ATOMS: atom_id res chain seq x y z
N MET A 1 32.21 -34.53 -31.58
CA MET A 1 31.97 -33.15 -31.09
C MET A 1 31.44 -32.35 -32.28
N PRO A 2 30.26 -31.69 -32.16
CA PRO A 2 30.21 -30.37 -31.53
C PRO A 2 29.07 -30.22 -30.51
N ARG A 3 29.37 -29.56 -29.39
CA ARG A 3 28.39 -29.14 -28.38
C ARG A 3 27.61 -27.96 -28.95
N GLY A 4 26.28 -28.08 -29.01
CA GLY A 4 25.38 -27.01 -29.42
C GLY A 4 25.46 -25.78 -28.50
N PRO A 5 25.03 -24.61 -28.98
CA PRO A 5 25.30 -23.34 -28.33
C PRO A 5 24.63 -23.26 -26.96
N SER A 6 25.42 -22.78 -26.00
CA SER A 6 25.07 -22.43 -24.64
C SER A 6 23.74 -21.68 -24.59
N ARG A 7 22.75 -22.23 -23.86
CA ARG A 7 21.53 -21.51 -23.48
C ARG A 7 21.94 -20.26 -22.70
N GLN A 8 22.04 -19.11 -23.38
CA GLN A 8 22.15 -17.82 -22.72
C GLN A 8 20.97 -17.68 -21.77
N GLY A 9 21.26 -17.36 -20.50
CA GLY A 9 20.28 -17.23 -19.45
C GLY A 9 19.29 -16.11 -19.77
N ARG A 10 18.13 -16.49 -20.34
CA ARG A 10 17.02 -15.57 -20.56
C ARG A 10 16.62 -15.02 -19.18
N ALA A 11 16.83 -13.72 -18.95
CA ALA A 11 16.36 -13.05 -17.76
C ALA A 11 14.88 -13.41 -17.56
N ARG A 12 14.51 -13.87 -16.36
CA ARG A 12 13.11 -14.23 -16.09
C ARG A 12 12.28 -12.97 -16.32
N PRO A 13 11.24 -12.98 -17.18
CA PRO A 13 10.54 -11.77 -17.59
C PRO A 13 9.98 -10.93 -16.43
N GLY A 14 9.68 -11.57 -15.28
CA GLY A 14 9.27 -10.86 -14.05
C GLY A 14 10.38 -10.04 -13.38
N ILE A 15 11.65 -10.43 -13.49
CA ILE A 15 12.79 -9.68 -12.93
C ILE A 15 13.01 -8.39 -13.71
N GLU A 16 12.94 -8.47 -15.04
CA GLU A 16 13.12 -7.31 -15.92
C GLU A 16 12.02 -6.26 -15.71
N LEU A 17 10.76 -6.70 -15.60
CA LEU A 17 9.64 -5.82 -15.29
C LEU A 17 9.82 -5.14 -13.94
N ASN A 18 10.13 -5.89 -12.88
CA ASN A 18 10.32 -5.32 -11.55
C ASN A 18 11.48 -4.31 -11.52
N GLN A 19 12.59 -4.57 -12.22
CA GLN A 19 13.69 -3.61 -12.37
C GLN A 19 13.24 -2.33 -13.08
N ARG A 20 12.42 -2.44 -14.14
CA ARG A 20 11.87 -1.28 -14.85
C ARG A 20 10.93 -0.48 -13.96
N LEU A 21 10.05 -1.14 -13.20
CA LEU A 21 9.16 -0.49 -12.24
C LEU A 21 9.95 0.19 -11.12
N THR A 22 11.01 -0.46 -10.63
CA THR A 22 11.92 0.13 -9.62
C THR A 22 12.49 1.45 -10.12
N ARG A 23 13.08 1.47 -11.31
CA ARG A 23 13.65 2.70 -11.91
C ARG A 23 12.60 3.81 -12.08
N LEU A 24 11.36 3.46 -12.45
CA LEU A 24 10.28 4.44 -12.59
C LEU A 24 9.89 5.04 -11.23
N VAL A 25 9.80 4.22 -10.18
CA VAL A 25 9.46 4.71 -8.83
C VAL A 25 10.60 5.53 -8.25
N GLU A 26 11.85 5.09 -8.37
CA GLU A 26 13.03 5.85 -7.92
C GLU A 26 13.11 7.23 -8.56
N ARG A 27 12.72 7.37 -9.83
CA ARG A 27 12.75 8.64 -10.54
C ARG A 27 11.62 9.60 -10.11
N ASN A 28 10.43 9.08 -9.79
CA ASN A 28 9.23 9.92 -9.62
C ASN A 28 8.76 10.04 -8.16
N ALA A 29 8.95 8.99 -7.35
CA ALA A 29 8.52 8.95 -5.96
C ALA A 29 9.45 8.05 -5.12
N PRO A 30 10.77 8.34 -5.05
CA PRO A 30 11.74 7.50 -4.34
C PRO A 30 11.38 7.31 -2.85
N GLN A 31 10.71 8.29 -2.24
CA GLN A 31 10.24 8.23 -0.87
C GLN A 31 9.26 7.08 -0.60
N LEU A 32 8.62 6.50 -1.63
CA LEU A 32 7.77 5.33 -1.48
C LEU A 32 8.55 4.03 -1.24
N LEU A 33 9.82 3.96 -1.63
CA LEU A 33 10.64 2.76 -1.46
C LEU A 33 11.42 2.73 -0.14
N VAL A 34 11.36 3.82 0.65
CA VAL A 34 12.00 3.92 1.96
C VAL A 34 11.26 3.09 3.04
N PRO A 35 9.91 3.16 3.16
CA PRO A 35 9.21 2.44 4.21
C PRO A 35 9.19 0.92 3.98
N VAL A 36 9.31 0.18 5.08
CA VAL A 36 9.25 -1.30 5.06
C VAL A 36 7.98 -1.78 4.37
N GLY A 37 8.14 -2.73 3.45
CA GLY A 37 7.04 -3.45 2.81
C GLY A 37 6.44 -2.78 1.58
N ILE A 38 6.83 -1.54 1.24
CA ILE A 38 6.42 -0.91 -0.02
C ILE A 38 7.45 -1.28 -1.10
N GLY A 39 7.11 -2.27 -1.91
CA GLY A 39 7.90 -2.65 -3.08
C GLY A 39 7.47 -1.92 -4.36
N PRO A 40 8.28 -1.99 -5.44
CA PRO A 40 8.02 -1.30 -6.71
C PRO A 40 6.63 -1.55 -7.29
N ASP A 41 6.19 -2.81 -7.36
CA ASP A 41 4.86 -3.18 -7.86
C ASP A 41 3.72 -2.54 -7.06
N SER A 42 3.85 -2.52 -5.73
CA SER A 42 2.84 -1.93 -4.85
C SER A 42 2.86 -0.41 -4.93
N ALA A 43 4.04 0.20 -5.01
CA ALA A 43 4.20 1.63 -5.22
C ALA A 43 3.57 2.08 -6.54
N VAL A 44 3.91 1.43 -7.66
CA VAL A 44 3.33 1.75 -8.98
C VAL A 44 1.82 1.56 -8.98
N THR A 45 1.31 0.46 -8.42
CA THR A 45 -0.14 0.22 -8.33
C THR A 45 -0.82 1.38 -7.58
N LEU A 46 -0.27 1.80 -6.44
CA LEU A 46 -0.86 2.87 -5.63
C LEU A 46 -0.75 4.25 -6.30
N LEU A 47 0.34 4.51 -7.03
CA LEU A 47 0.51 5.72 -7.83
C LEU A 47 -0.51 5.76 -8.98
N ILE A 48 -0.70 4.66 -9.70
CA ILE A 48 -1.72 4.55 -10.76
C ILE A 48 -3.12 4.76 -10.20
N THR A 49 -3.42 4.14 -9.05
CA THR A 49 -4.72 4.34 -8.37
C THR A 49 -4.91 5.80 -7.98
N MET A 50 -3.87 6.48 -7.47
CA MET A 50 -3.93 7.89 -7.13
C MET A 50 -4.16 8.77 -8.38
N GLY A 51 -3.52 8.41 -9.49
CA GLY A 51 -3.57 9.14 -10.75
C GLY A 51 -2.85 10.49 -10.68
N ASP A 52 -2.83 11.18 -11.83
CA ASP A 52 -2.03 12.40 -12.01
C ASP A 52 -2.73 13.70 -11.57
N ASN A 53 -3.87 13.61 -10.86
CA ASN A 53 -4.69 14.76 -10.49
C ASN A 53 -4.70 14.96 -8.96
N PRO A 54 -3.69 15.65 -8.39
CA PRO A 54 -3.56 15.83 -6.94
C PRO A 54 -4.76 16.60 -6.35
N GLU A 55 -5.37 17.53 -7.10
CA GLU A 55 -6.57 18.27 -6.67
C GLU A 55 -7.84 17.40 -6.49
N ARG A 56 -7.89 16.18 -7.03
CA ARG A 56 -9.04 15.27 -6.79
C ARG A 56 -8.91 14.48 -5.48
N LEU A 57 -7.70 14.36 -4.94
CA LEU A 57 -7.40 13.57 -3.74
C LEU A 57 -6.83 14.47 -2.65
N ASN A 58 -7.66 15.37 -2.14
CA ASN A 58 -7.25 16.35 -1.14
C ASN A 58 -7.20 15.80 0.30
N THR A 59 -7.71 14.59 0.55
CA THR A 59 -7.79 14.04 1.91
C THR A 59 -7.36 12.58 1.99
N GLU A 60 -6.76 12.24 3.14
CA GLU A 60 -6.44 10.85 3.51
C GLU A 60 -7.68 9.95 3.46
N ALA A 61 -8.86 10.49 3.76
CA ALA A 61 -10.13 9.76 3.75
C ALA A 61 -10.58 9.40 2.33
N SER A 62 -10.49 10.34 1.39
CA SER A 62 -10.79 10.09 -0.03
C SER A 62 -9.88 9.01 -0.59
N PHE A 63 -8.58 9.07 -0.30
CA PHE A 63 -7.63 8.04 -0.75
C PHE A 63 -7.91 6.66 -0.15
N ALA A 64 -8.30 6.57 1.13
CA ALA A 64 -8.72 5.28 1.69
C ALA A 64 -10.05 4.77 1.13
N GLY A 65 -10.98 5.66 0.79
CA GLY A 65 -12.18 5.30 0.05
C GLY A 65 -11.83 4.64 -1.28
N LEU A 66 -10.95 5.30 -2.04
CA LEU A 66 -10.44 4.81 -3.32
C LEU A 66 -9.70 3.47 -3.17
N CYS A 67 -8.89 3.30 -2.13
CA CYS A 67 -8.18 2.05 -1.87
C CYS A 67 -9.03 0.95 -1.20
N ARG A 68 -10.36 1.13 -1.03
CA ARG A 68 -11.29 0.21 -0.33
C ARG A 68 -10.97 -0.06 1.14
N VAL A 69 -10.19 0.81 1.79
CA VAL A 69 -9.77 0.67 3.19
C VAL A 69 -10.42 1.69 4.12
N SER A 70 -11.33 2.51 3.60
CA SER A 70 -12.22 3.34 4.41
C SER A 70 -13.19 2.44 5.20
N PRO A 71 -13.29 2.59 6.53
CA PRO A 71 -14.30 1.91 7.32
C PRO A 71 -15.69 2.44 6.96
N VAL A 72 -16.60 1.55 6.53
CA VAL A 72 -18.02 1.89 6.39
C VAL A 72 -18.71 1.53 7.70
N GLU A 73 -19.26 2.52 8.39
CA GLU A 73 -20.01 2.29 9.62
C GLU A 73 -21.31 1.56 9.32
N TYR A 74 -21.59 0.50 10.09
CA TYR A 74 -22.88 -0.19 10.06
C TYR A 74 -23.53 -0.02 11.44
N PRO A 75 -24.60 0.79 11.55
CA PRO A 75 -25.34 0.93 12.80
C PRO A 75 -26.18 -0.33 13.02
N SER A 76 -25.71 -1.22 13.89
CA SER A 76 -26.47 -2.40 14.35
C SER A 76 -26.50 -2.46 15.86
N GLY A 77 -27.42 -1.72 16.50
CA GLY A 77 -27.64 -1.75 17.95
C GLY A 77 -26.36 -1.66 18.80
N ARG A 78 -26.34 -2.38 19.94
CA ARG A 78 -25.27 -2.36 20.97
C ARG A 78 -23.82 -2.59 20.48
N ARG A 79 -23.56 -2.96 19.21
CA ARG A 79 -22.22 -3.15 18.66
C ARG A 79 -22.00 -2.32 17.39
N ARG A 80 -21.01 -1.42 17.43
CA ARG A 80 -20.52 -0.70 16.24
C ARG A 80 -19.67 -1.65 15.37
N THR A 81 -20.28 -2.23 14.34
CA THR A 81 -19.57 -3.07 13.36
C THR A 81 -19.22 -2.23 12.12
N ARG A 82 -18.05 -2.48 11.51
CA ARG A 82 -17.62 -1.79 10.28
C ARG A 82 -17.53 -2.78 9.13
N ARG A 83 -18.20 -2.47 8.01
CA ARG A 83 -18.17 -3.28 6.78
C ARG A 83 -17.04 -2.83 5.85
N LEU A 84 -16.69 -3.69 4.90
CA LEU A 84 -15.72 -3.41 3.84
C LEU A 84 -16.35 -2.46 2.81
N ASN A 85 -15.59 -1.47 2.35
CA ASN A 85 -15.99 -0.65 1.20
C ASN A 85 -15.81 -1.44 -0.11
N TYR A 86 -16.87 -1.60 -0.90
CA TYR A 86 -16.84 -2.31 -2.18
C TYR A 86 -16.57 -1.41 -3.40
N GLY A 87 -16.67 -0.08 -3.28
CA GLY A 87 -16.67 0.86 -4.41
C GLY A 87 -15.30 1.36 -4.89
N GLY A 88 -14.19 0.89 -4.33
CA GLY A 88 -12.84 1.34 -4.69
C GLY A 88 -12.04 0.33 -5.54
N ASP A 89 -10.75 0.60 -5.70
CA ASP A 89 -9.80 -0.20 -6.47
C ASP A 89 -9.39 -1.49 -5.71
N ARG A 90 -9.61 -2.64 -6.36
CA ARG A 90 -9.25 -3.96 -5.83
C ARG A 90 -7.74 -4.20 -5.84
N GLN A 91 -7.02 -3.68 -6.83
CA GLN A 91 -5.57 -3.83 -6.97
C GLN A 91 -4.85 -3.01 -5.90
N ALA A 92 -5.28 -1.76 -5.67
CA ALA A 92 -4.78 -0.94 -4.57
C ALA A 92 -4.97 -1.63 -3.20
N ASN A 93 -6.16 -2.18 -2.98
CA ASN A 93 -6.47 -2.92 -1.77
C ASN A 93 -5.57 -4.17 -1.61
N ALA A 94 -5.21 -4.84 -2.71
CA ALA A 94 -4.28 -5.96 -2.70
C ALA A 94 -2.82 -5.51 -2.47
N ALA A 95 -2.39 -4.38 -3.04
CA ALA A 95 -1.09 -3.77 -2.77
C ALA A 95 -0.92 -3.44 -1.27
N LEU A 96 -1.90 -2.76 -0.67
CA LEU A 96 -1.91 -2.49 0.77
C LEU A 96 -1.89 -3.76 1.62
N HIS A 97 -2.54 -4.83 1.16
CA HIS A 97 -2.50 -6.12 1.85
C HIS A 97 -1.08 -6.73 1.83
N ARG A 98 -0.37 -6.66 0.70
CA ARG A 98 1.02 -7.13 0.56
C ARG A 98 1.97 -6.32 1.45
N ILE A 99 1.81 -5.00 1.47
CA ILE A 99 2.58 -4.11 2.35
C ILE A 99 2.41 -4.54 3.82
N VAL A 100 1.16 -4.67 4.27
CA VAL A 100 0.87 -5.04 5.67
C VAL A 100 1.39 -6.42 6.02
N PHE A 101 1.26 -7.42 5.14
CA PHE A 101 1.80 -8.75 5.40
C PHE A 101 3.32 -8.76 5.48
N THR A 102 4.00 -7.97 4.66
CA THR A 102 5.46 -7.82 4.70
C THR A 102 5.88 -7.16 6.02
N ARG A 103 5.17 -6.11 6.44
CA ARG A 103 5.41 -5.45 7.74
C ARG A 103 5.17 -6.37 8.93
N LEU A 104 4.13 -7.20 8.91
CA LEU A 104 3.92 -8.19 9.97
C LEU A 104 5.05 -9.21 10.08
N ARG A 105 5.83 -9.42 9.01
CA ARG A 105 7.00 -10.31 9.03
C ARG A 105 8.28 -9.60 9.46
N HIS A 106 8.45 -8.33 9.10
CA HIS A 106 9.75 -7.66 9.15
C HIS A 106 9.78 -6.34 9.93
N ASP A 107 8.63 -5.74 10.26
CA ASP A 107 8.55 -4.47 10.99
C ASP A 107 8.09 -4.71 12.46
N PRO A 108 9.00 -4.57 13.44
CA PRO A 108 8.67 -4.74 14.85
C PRO A 108 7.55 -3.83 15.34
N ARG A 109 7.42 -2.62 14.79
CA ARG A 109 6.36 -1.67 15.17
C ARG A 109 4.99 -2.20 14.78
N THR A 110 4.86 -2.75 13.58
CA THR A 110 3.62 -3.36 13.10
C THR A 110 3.28 -4.63 13.87
N GLN A 111 4.27 -5.45 14.24
CA GLN A 111 4.08 -6.63 15.09
C GLN A 111 3.57 -6.25 16.49
N ALA A 112 4.22 -5.30 17.16
CA ALA A 112 3.79 -4.80 18.47
C ALA A 112 2.37 -4.21 18.43
N TYR A 113 2.03 -3.48 17.35
CA TYR A 113 0.66 -3.01 17.16
C TYR A 113 -0.33 -4.17 17.03
N TYR A 114 0.02 -5.20 16.25
CA TYR A 114 -0.83 -6.38 16.06
C TYR A 114 -1.08 -7.11 17.38
N GLU A 115 -0.04 -7.34 18.18
CA GLU A 115 -0.13 -8.01 19.48
C GLU A 115 -1.00 -7.22 20.45
N ARG A 116 -0.75 -5.90 20.59
CA ARG A 116 -1.55 -5.03 21.44
C ARG A 116 -3.04 -5.06 21.07
N ARG A 117 -3.37 -4.94 19.77
CA ARG A 117 -4.79 -4.98 19.34
C ARG A 117 -5.41 -6.37 19.52
N THR A 118 -4.62 -7.43 19.46
CA THR A 118 -5.07 -8.79 19.76
C THR A 118 -5.44 -8.93 21.24
N GLN A 119 -4.63 -8.38 22.15
CA GLN A 119 -4.91 -8.34 23.59
C GLN A 119 -6.16 -7.52 23.91
N GLU A 120 -6.43 -6.45 23.15
CA GLU A 120 -7.67 -5.67 23.23
C GLU A 120 -8.92 -6.40 22.66
N GLY A 121 -8.79 -7.67 22.28
CA GLY A 121 -9.90 -8.51 21.82
C GLY A 121 -10.32 -8.30 20.35
N LYS A 122 -9.52 -7.57 19.54
CA LYS A 122 -9.84 -7.44 18.11
C LYS A 122 -9.53 -8.71 17.34
N THR A 123 -10.39 -9.02 16.38
CA THR A 123 -10.12 -10.11 15.43
C THR A 123 -8.97 -9.73 14.50
N ARG A 124 -8.23 -10.75 14.03
CA ARG A 124 -7.19 -10.58 13.01
C ARG A 124 -7.66 -9.74 11.81
N ARG A 125 -8.89 -9.97 11.34
CA ARG A 125 -9.46 -9.22 10.21
C ARG A 125 -9.60 -7.72 10.52
N GLU A 126 -10.02 -7.35 11.72
CA GLU A 126 -10.13 -5.95 12.14
C GLU A 126 -8.76 -5.28 12.27
N ILE A 127 -7.78 -6.00 12.83
CA ILE A 127 -6.41 -5.49 12.96
C ILE A 127 -5.80 -5.23 11.59
N ILE A 128 -5.92 -6.17 10.66
CA ILE A 128 -5.44 -6.01 9.27
C ILE A 128 -6.12 -4.81 8.59
N ARG A 129 -7.43 -4.60 8.78
CA ARG A 129 -8.11 -3.40 8.25
C ARG A 129 -7.52 -2.12 8.81
N CYS A 130 -7.25 -2.05 10.12
CA CYS A 130 -6.58 -0.90 10.73
C CYS A 130 -5.19 -0.68 10.13
N LEU A 131 -4.37 -1.73 10.00
CA LEU A 131 -3.03 -1.65 9.43
C LEU A 131 -3.05 -1.18 7.98
N LYS A 132 -4.01 -1.65 7.17
CA LYS A 132 -4.17 -1.20 5.78
C LYS A 132 -4.59 0.27 5.69
N ARG A 133 -5.42 0.74 6.63
CA ARG A 133 -5.76 2.17 6.74
C ARG A 133 -4.54 3.01 7.10
N TYR A 134 -3.67 2.53 7.99
CA TYR A 134 -2.41 3.21 8.31
C TYR A 134 -1.45 3.23 7.13
N ALA A 135 -1.28 2.11 6.42
CA ALA A 135 -0.45 2.05 5.22
C ALA A 135 -0.96 3.00 4.13
N ALA A 136 -2.28 3.07 3.91
CA ALA A 136 -2.86 4.02 2.96
C ALA A 136 -2.61 5.48 3.38
N ARG A 137 -2.71 5.79 4.67
CA ARG A 137 -2.41 7.12 5.20
C ARG A 137 -0.95 7.51 4.97
N GLU A 138 -0.03 6.60 5.27
CA GLU A 138 1.40 6.82 5.07
C GLU A 138 1.74 7.04 3.60
N VAL A 139 1.22 6.20 2.70
CA VAL A 139 1.40 6.36 1.24
C VAL A 139 0.87 7.72 0.78
N PHE A 140 -0.32 8.11 1.25
CA PHE A 140 -0.89 9.43 0.91
C PHE A 140 0.03 10.57 1.33
N ASN A 141 0.59 10.53 2.54
CA ASN A 141 1.48 11.56 3.04
C ASN A 141 2.86 11.58 2.36
N LEU A 142 3.30 10.45 1.81
CA LEU A 142 4.55 10.37 1.04
C LEU A 142 4.42 10.92 -0.38
N VAL A 143 3.24 10.76 -1.01
CA VAL A 143 3.03 11.15 -2.41
C VAL A 143 2.44 12.55 -2.54
N ARG A 144 1.66 13.02 -1.56
CA ARG A 144 1.12 14.37 -1.60
C ARG A 144 2.28 15.37 -1.63
N PRO A 145 2.38 16.23 -2.65
CA PRO A 145 3.38 17.29 -2.64
C PRO A 145 3.14 18.10 -1.37
N VAL A 146 4.17 18.22 -0.53
CA VAL A 146 4.17 19.19 0.56
C VAL A 146 3.97 20.52 -0.16
N SER A 147 2.77 21.08 -0.07
CA SER A 147 2.52 22.44 -0.52
C SER A 147 3.41 23.32 0.32
N SER A 148 4.62 23.59 -0.16
CA SER A 148 5.45 24.67 0.32
C SER A 148 4.75 25.94 -0.13
N ILE A 149 3.73 26.34 0.62
CA ILE A 149 3.27 27.73 0.63
C ILE A 149 4.43 28.46 1.33
N PRO A 150 5.22 29.29 0.63
CA PRO A 150 6.10 30.19 1.34
C PRO A 150 5.19 31.11 2.16
N ALA A 151 5.34 31.09 3.47
CA ALA A 151 4.75 32.13 4.30
C ALA A 151 5.34 33.47 3.81
N LEU A 152 4.48 34.36 3.32
CA LEU A 152 4.77 35.77 3.12
C LEU A 152 4.70 36.48 4.47
#